data_AF-V9EFU0-F1
#
_entry.id   AF-V9EFU0-F1
#
_cell.length_a   1.000
_cell.length_b   1.000
_cell.length_c   1.000
_cell.angle_alpha   90.00
_cell.angle_beta   90.00
_cell.angle_gamma   90.00
#
_symmetry.space_group_name_H-M   'P 1'
#
loop_
_entity.id
_entity.type
_entity.pdbx_description
1 polymer ?
#
loop_
_entity_poly.entity_id
_entity_poly.type
_entity_poly.pdbx_seq_one_letter_code
_entity_poly.pdbx_strand_id
1 'polypeptide(L)'
;MSGFMRAVGAAVFSLSVFTASAAGHDSRHLKTSLSDLPSLKLHVTLQRKSLELHGASEFNVFANPVVSDDGLRVRYDGFATFVEGHSRFTYSLVDGAPYLMANDSSSNVPSVDCIPPSTLPFDAILPALNDATPIPSASIGGVPIECESGNLFKTSFAGIHYAICSSDDSGFTAIASDVIIDVDYLDEPVAIPDVKLEDGSLCDVLAEPVEVTPLALALLSGDELPVSDRRKLKEESHMAIQSSTCSCKSTPRPCIFYHGLGNEKDEPGVQDSSRHFGWDIIKDHAPCCTTIKYAALNTVDFAWTDASLQEKVCDRALSMSASSDSGSKKIKDTIVVTHSMGGLMFAGALVNKKCSLDKSSTWIGLSPPMTGSMSSDYLMDFCNGEVRNLMTDLLFDGRCPVPRSTASVAYENEKYSSQEKDDAYDAAQKVYRKHVYAAMCSSSSVGNISKYQAKYMVGGRVIPHKSLKNDGLVEFHSCAGGISPSKFGKTPYDRFYRCELNHADTAFKTGDGIFKTTVRPVTWFECLL
;
A
#
# COMPACT_ATOMS: atom_id res chain seq x y z
N MET A 1 56.53 77.55 -20.33
CA MET A 1 56.04 78.81 -19.71
C MET A 1 54.65 79.08 -20.27
N SER A 2 53.67 79.25 -19.36
CA SER A 2 52.27 79.72 -19.48
C SER A 2 51.53 79.51 -20.82
N GLY A 3 50.38 78.84 -20.89
CA GLY A 3 49.27 78.80 -19.93
C GLY A 3 48.21 79.82 -20.35
N PHE A 4 46.97 79.38 -20.60
CA PHE A 4 45.80 80.26 -20.59
C PHE A 4 44.52 79.47 -20.29
N MET A 5 44.05 79.61 -19.05
CA MET A 5 42.68 79.32 -18.61
C MET A 5 41.71 80.31 -19.25
N ARG A 6 40.48 79.86 -19.53
CA ARG A 6 39.25 80.68 -19.36
C ARG A 6 38.01 79.78 -19.44
N ALA A 7 37.35 79.61 -18.29
CA ALA A 7 35.97 79.14 -18.20
C ALA A 7 35.06 80.36 -18.03
N VAL A 8 33.97 80.38 -18.79
CA VAL A 8 32.96 81.45 -18.87
C VAL A 8 31.72 81.02 -18.09
N GLY A 9 31.16 81.95 -17.32
CA GLY A 9 29.91 81.77 -16.59
C GLY A 9 28.67 82.26 -17.36
N ALA A 10 27.56 81.59 -17.03
CA ALA A 10 26.15 82.02 -16.95
C ALA A 10 25.43 82.61 -18.18
N ALA A 11 24.37 81.91 -18.61
CA ALA A 11 23.10 82.52 -19.04
C ALA A 11 21.93 81.53 -18.86
N VAL A 12 20.80 82.09 -18.40
CA VAL A 12 19.54 81.47 -17.95
C VAL A 12 18.63 81.12 -19.13
N PHE A 13 17.87 80.02 -19.05
CA PHE A 13 16.52 79.93 -19.63
C PHE A 13 15.64 78.95 -18.85
N SER A 14 14.49 79.44 -18.39
CA SER A 14 13.38 78.68 -17.80
C SER A 14 12.35 78.36 -18.90
N LEU A 15 11.78 77.15 -18.89
CA LEU A 15 10.41 76.92 -19.38
C LEU A 15 9.81 75.66 -18.74
N SER A 16 8.55 75.80 -18.33
CA SER A 16 7.78 74.96 -17.42
C SER A 16 7.21 73.69 -18.08
N VAL A 17 7.12 72.59 -17.32
CA VAL A 17 6.25 71.43 -17.65
C VAL A 17 5.42 71.05 -16.43
N PHE A 18 4.12 70.88 -16.67
CA PHE A 18 3.05 70.58 -15.73
C PHE A 18 3.26 69.24 -14.99
N THR A 19 3.10 69.27 -13.67
CA THR A 19 2.99 68.09 -12.82
C THR A 19 1.52 67.63 -12.76
N ALA A 20 1.26 66.40 -13.21
CA ALA A 20 0.04 65.68 -12.90
C ALA A 20 0.33 64.72 -11.74
N SER A 21 -0.35 64.92 -10.62
CA SER A 21 -0.41 64.01 -9.49
C SER A 21 -1.28 62.80 -9.85
N ALA A 22 -0.69 61.60 -9.77
CA ALA A 22 -1.42 60.34 -9.73
C ALA A 22 -1.10 59.65 -8.40
N ALA A 23 -2.17 59.33 -7.68
CA ALA A 23 -2.18 58.68 -6.38
C ALA A 23 -1.36 57.38 -6.39
N GLY A 24 -0.63 57.14 -5.30
CA GLY A 24 0.01 55.85 -5.05
C GLY A 24 -1.05 54.76 -4.97
N HIS A 25 -1.00 53.82 -5.92
CA HIS A 25 -1.65 52.53 -5.79
C HIS A 25 -0.60 51.51 -5.37
N ASP A 26 -1.01 50.75 -4.36
CA ASP A 26 -0.28 49.81 -3.53
C ASP A 26 0.39 48.70 -4.37
N SER A 27 1.72 48.65 -4.37
CA SER A 27 2.47 47.50 -4.89
C SER A 27 2.62 46.45 -3.79
N ARG A 28 1.53 45.77 -3.43
CA ARG A 28 1.58 44.50 -2.71
C ARG A 28 1.73 43.35 -3.70
N HIS A 29 2.97 43.09 -4.09
CA HIS A 29 3.39 41.75 -4.52
C HIS A 29 4.49 41.33 -3.55
N LEU A 30 4.09 40.82 -2.37
CA LEU A 30 4.99 40.02 -1.57
C LEU A 30 5.08 38.65 -2.27
N LYS A 31 6.24 38.34 -2.84
CA LYS A 31 6.58 36.95 -3.12
C LYS A 31 6.90 36.33 -1.77
N THR A 32 6.05 35.43 -1.29
CA THR A 32 6.24 34.72 -0.03
C THR A 32 7.57 33.96 -0.06
N SER A 33 8.38 34.17 0.98
CA SER A 33 9.62 33.40 1.17
C SER A 33 9.28 32.00 1.63
N LEU A 34 10.15 31.01 1.42
CA LEU A 34 9.98 29.68 2.03
C LEU A 34 9.93 29.76 3.56
N SER A 35 10.59 30.77 4.15
CA SER A 35 10.55 31.04 5.59
C SER A 35 9.20 31.52 6.10
N ASP A 36 8.32 31.98 5.22
CA ASP A 36 6.99 32.50 5.54
C ASP A 36 5.90 31.44 5.30
N LEU A 37 6.28 30.21 4.94
CA LEU A 37 5.32 29.12 4.73
C LEU A 37 4.56 28.82 6.03
N PRO A 38 3.23 28.61 5.95
CA PRO A 38 2.43 28.26 7.11
C PRO A 38 2.63 26.78 7.49
N SER A 39 2.31 26.46 8.74
CA SER A 39 2.04 25.07 9.10
C SER A 39 0.73 24.61 8.48
N LEU A 40 0.62 23.32 8.19
CA LEU A 40 -0.51 22.73 7.49
C LEU A 40 -1.27 21.76 8.41
N LYS A 41 -2.59 21.78 8.31
CA LYS A 41 -3.47 20.71 8.79
C LYS A 41 -4.11 20.03 7.58
N LEU A 42 -3.84 18.75 7.41
CA LEU A 42 -4.45 17.93 6.37
C LEU A 42 -5.55 17.09 7.02
N HIS A 43 -6.80 17.37 6.70
CA HIS A 43 -7.93 16.53 7.06
C HIS A 43 -8.12 15.46 5.97
N VAL A 44 -7.81 14.21 6.31
CA VAL A 44 -7.86 13.09 5.37
C VAL A 44 -9.17 12.33 5.58
N THR A 45 -9.93 12.17 4.51
CA THR A 45 -11.15 11.35 4.44
C THR A 45 -10.95 10.18 3.50
N LEU A 46 -11.05 8.97 4.03
CA LEU A 46 -10.96 7.70 3.30
C LEU A 46 -12.37 7.24 2.91
N GLN A 47 -12.59 7.03 1.62
CA GLN A 47 -13.94 6.77 1.10
C GLN A 47 -14.39 5.30 1.25
N ARG A 48 -13.50 4.40 1.68
CA ARG A 48 -13.78 2.97 1.78
C ARG A 48 -13.28 2.39 3.09
N LYS A 49 -14.10 1.49 3.66
CA LYS A 49 -13.73 0.68 4.83
C LYS A 49 -12.43 -0.10 4.62
N SER A 50 -12.18 -0.59 3.40
CA SER A 50 -10.95 -1.30 3.08
C SER A 50 -9.69 -0.46 3.23
N LEU A 51 -9.78 0.87 3.29
CA LEU A 51 -8.62 1.76 3.42
C LEU A 51 -8.38 2.23 4.86
N GLU A 52 -9.30 1.94 5.79
CA GLU A 52 -9.24 2.42 7.16
C GLU A 52 -7.88 2.15 7.80
N LEU A 53 -7.26 3.20 8.33
CA LEU A 53 -5.99 3.12 9.02
C LEU A 53 -6.27 3.09 10.51
N HIS A 54 -5.89 2.01 11.19
CA HIS A 54 -6.24 1.78 12.61
C HIS A 54 -7.75 1.87 12.89
N GLY A 55 -8.58 1.47 11.92
CA GLY A 55 -10.04 1.53 12.00
C GLY A 55 -10.62 2.94 11.86
N ALA A 56 -9.81 3.95 11.53
CA ALA A 56 -10.26 5.31 11.27
C ALA A 56 -10.39 5.55 9.75
N SER A 57 -11.55 6.07 9.34
CA SER A 57 -11.81 6.57 7.99
C SER A 57 -11.50 8.06 7.84
N GLU A 58 -11.42 8.80 8.94
CA GLU A 58 -11.14 10.23 8.98
C GLU A 58 -10.08 10.52 10.03
N PHE A 59 -9.08 11.33 9.68
CA PHE A 59 -8.01 11.72 10.60
C PHE A 59 -7.31 13.01 10.15
N ASN A 60 -6.61 13.65 11.09
CA ASN A 60 -5.82 14.84 10.79
C ASN A 60 -4.32 14.50 10.78
N VAL A 61 -3.60 15.09 9.83
CA VAL A 61 -2.14 15.17 9.80
C VAL A 61 -1.75 16.62 10.03
N PHE A 62 -0.77 16.86 10.89
CA PHE A 62 -0.23 18.20 11.13
C PHE A 62 1.20 18.24 10.63
N ALA A 63 1.58 19.33 9.96
CA ALA A 63 2.91 19.47 9.39
C ALA A 63 3.44 20.90 9.51
N ASN A 64 4.72 21.06 9.83
CA ASN A 64 5.43 22.34 9.90
C ASN A 64 6.50 22.41 8.81
N PRO A 65 6.68 23.57 8.16
CA PRO A 65 7.76 23.75 7.21
C PRO A 65 9.11 23.82 7.93
N VAL A 66 10.10 23.12 7.36
CA VAL A 66 11.51 23.14 7.75
C VAL A 66 12.31 23.57 6.53
N VAL A 67 12.82 24.80 6.59
CA VAL A 67 13.56 25.43 5.49
C VAL A 67 15.04 25.15 5.65
N SER A 68 15.72 24.83 4.55
CA SER A 68 17.17 24.65 4.53
C SER A 68 17.92 25.94 4.90
N ASP A 69 19.16 25.80 5.37
CA ASP A 69 20.01 26.94 5.75
C ASP A 69 20.21 27.98 4.62
N ASP A 70 20.17 27.54 3.36
CA ASP A 70 20.28 28.41 2.18
C ASP A 70 18.97 29.16 1.84
N GLY A 71 17.86 28.83 2.49
CA GLY A 71 16.54 29.42 2.25
C GLY A 71 15.89 29.00 0.93
N LEU A 72 16.45 28.01 0.23
CA LEU A 72 16.03 27.63 -1.14
C LEU A 72 15.21 26.34 -1.20
N ARG A 73 15.23 25.54 -0.15
CA ARG A 73 14.54 24.25 -0.09
C ARG A 73 13.70 24.14 1.16
N VAL A 74 12.62 23.37 1.07
CA VAL A 74 11.72 23.12 2.19
C VAL A 74 11.37 21.63 2.27
N ARG A 75 11.22 21.16 3.51
CA ARG A 75 10.56 19.91 3.87
C ARG A 75 9.42 20.23 4.82
N TYR A 76 8.45 19.33 4.93
CA TYR A 76 7.45 19.39 6.00
C TYR A 76 7.67 18.23 6.97
N ASP A 77 7.96 18.55 8.23
CA ASP A 77 7.99 17.58 9.32
C ASP A 77 6.62 17.59 10.01
N GLY A 78 6.14 16.46 10.50
CA GLY A 78 4.74 16.36 10.92
C GLY A 78 4.37 15.08 11.63
N PHE A 79 3.10 14.96 12.01
CA PHE A 79 2.59 13.75 12.66
C PHE A 79 1.10 13.52 12.45
N ALA A 80 0.69 12.27 12.65
CA ALA A 80 -0.70 11.83 12.71
C ALA A 80 -0.87 10.84 13.88
N THR A 81 -1.98 10.94 14.61
CA THR A 81 -2.26 10.07 15.76
C THR A 81 -3.54 9.28 15.53
N PHE A 82 -3.48 7.98 15.85
CA PHE A 82 -4.56 7.02 15.73
C PHE A 82 -4.81 6.33 17.06
N VAL A 83 -6.04 5.87 17.28
CA VAL A 83 -6.42 5.10 18.46
C VAL A 83 -7.10 3.82 17.98
N GLU A 84 -6.47 2.67 18.26
CA GLU A 84 -7.05 1.34 17.98
C GLU A 84 -7.24 0.62 19.33
N GLY A 85 -8.50 0.42 19.73
CA GLY A 85 -8.83 -0.19 21.02
C GLY A 85 -8.28 0.62 22.20
N HIS A 86 -7.30 0.05 22.91
CA HIS A 86 -6.64 0.65 24.08
C HIS A 86 -5.25 1.21 23.78
N SER A 87 -4.83 1.17 22.52
CA SER A 87 -3.50 1.59 22.07
C SER A 87 -3.60 2.85 21.24
N ARG A 88 -2.65 3.76 21.45
CA ARG A 88 -2.46 4.98 20.66
C ARG A 88 -1.21 4.81 19.79
N PHE A 89 -1.33 5.11 18.51
CA PHE A 89 -0.25 5.06 17.54
C PHE A 89 -0.01 6.45 16.96
N THR A 90 1.22 6.94 17.04
CA THR A 90 1.64 8.22 16.48
C THR A 90 2.69 7.98 15.42
N TYR A 91 2.38 8.36 14.18
CA TYR A 91 3.32 8.37 13.06
C TYR A 91 3.87 9.78 12.96
N SER A 92 5.19 9.92 12.98
CA SER A 92 5.86 11.22 12.91
C SER A 92 6.98 11.21 11.87
N LEU A 93 7.19 12.34 11.22
CA LEU A 93 8.39 12.65 10.45
C LEU A 93 9.11 13.78 11.19
N VAL A 94 10.31 13.50 11.72
CA VAL A 94 11.10 14.42 12.52
C VAL A 94 12.49 14.50 11.93
N ASP A 95 12.92 15.70 11.58
CA ASP A 95 14.17 15.94 10.87
C ASP A 95 14.30 15.10 9.57
N GLY A 96 13.16 14.84 8.91
CA GLY A 96 13.10 14.00 7.72
C GLY A 96 13.19 12.50 7.96
N ALA A 97 13.32 12.06 9.21
CA ALA A 97 13.36 10.65 9.61
C ALA A 97 11.99 10.18 10.14
N PRO A 98 11.45 9.02 9.71
CA PRO A 98 10.10 8.59 10.07
C PRO A 98 10.07 7.64 11.28
N TYR A 99 9.19 7.93 12.24
CA TYR A 99 9.05 7.23 13.52
C TYR A 99 7.61 6.77 13.76
N LEU A 100 7.46 5.60 14.38
CA LEU A 100 6.21 5.11 14.93
C LEU A 100 6.34 5.03 16.46
N MET A 101 5.52 5.79 17.16
CA MET A 101 5.37 5.66 18.61
C MET A 101 4.08 4.90 18.92
N ALA A 102 4.16 3.84 19.72
CA ALA A 102 3.00 3.10 20.20
C ALA A 102 2.91 3.21 21.73
N ASN A 103 1.73 3.59 22.22
CA ASN A 103 1.45 3.70 23.64
C ASN A 103 0.24 2.83 23.98
N ASP A 104 0.50 1.69 24.62
CA ASP A 104 -0.54 0.82 25.15
C ASP A 104 -0.91 1.32 26.55
N SER A 105 -2.20 1.57 26.81
CA SER A 105 -2.67 2.00 28.15
C SER A 105 -2.30 1.07 29.30
N SER A 106 -1.86 -0.17 29.02
CA SER A 106 -1.36 -1.13 30.00
C SER A 106 0.15 -1.04 30.27
N SER A 107 0.90 -0.28 29.47
CA SER A 107 2.33 0.01 29.65
C SER A 107 2.53 1.47 30.02
N ASN A 108 3.47 1.74 30.94
CA ASN A 108 3.83 3.12 31.28
C ASN A 108 4.91 3.70 30.36
N VAL A 109 5.48 2.90 29.45
CA VAL A 109 6.55 3.33 28.55
C VAL A 109 6.07 3.18 27.10
N PRO A 110 6.05 4.27 26.31
CA PRO A 110 5.76 4.18 24.88
C PRO A 110 6.93 3.52 24.15
N SER A 111 6.65 2.60 23.23
CA SER A 111 7.67 2.07 22.32
C SER A 111 7.82 3.00 21.13
N VAL A 112 9.06 3.19 20.67
CA VAL A 112 9.37 4.01 19.49
C VAL A 112 10.21 3.18 18.53
N ASP A 113 9.77 3.09 17.28
CA ASP A 113 10.42 2.30 16.23
C ASP A 113 10.60 3.14 14.95
N CYS A 114 11.64 2.81 14.17
CA CYS A 114 11.82 3.38 12.84
C CYS A 114 10.82 2.81 11.84
N ILE A 115 10.21 3.69 11.04
CA ILE A 115 9.35 3.26 9.93
C ILE A 115 10.24 2.95 8.72
N PRO A 116 10.12 1.76 8.11
CA PRO A 116 10.88 1.45 6.90
C PRO A 116 10.55 2.43 5.76
N PRO A 117 11.56 2.86 4.97
CA PRO A 117 11.38 3.71 3.78
C PRO A 117 10.27 3.23 2.82
N SER A 118 10.08 1.92 2.72
CA SER A 118 9.07 1.33 1.85
C SER A 118 7.63 1.45 2.36
N THR A 119 7.40 1.93 3.58
CA THR A 119 6.07 2.02 4.18
C THR A 119 5.34 3.31 3.79
N LEU A 120 6.05 4.44 3.80
CA LEU A 120 5.47 5.78 3.61
C LEU A 120 6.36 6.58 2.63
N PRO A 121 5.88 6.92 1.42
CA PRO A 121 6.67 7.68 0.45
C PRO A 121 6.61 9.19 0.76
N PHE A 122 7.04 9.60 1.96
CA PHE A 122 7.00 11.00 2.40
C PHE A 122 7.81 11.92 1.49
N ASP A 123 8.94 11.43 1.00
CA ASP A 123 9.83 12.08 0.06
C ASP A 123 9.16 12.45 -1.28
N ALA A 124 8.08 11.77 -1.64
CA ALA A 124 7.37 11.98 -2.89
C ALA A 124 6.21 13.00 -2.82
N ILE A 125 5.85 13.50 -1.62
CA ILE A 125 4.69 14.41 -1.45
C ILE A 125 4.95 15.78 -2.09
N LEU A 126 6.03 16.47 -1.69
CA LEU A 126 6.38 17.77 -2.26
C LEU A 126 6.71 17.69 -3.76
N PRO A 127 7.44 16.66 -4.25
CA PRO A 127 7.57 16.43 -5.69
C PRO A 127 6.22 16.30 -6.42
N ALA A 128 5.21 15.65 -5.83
CA ALA A 128 3.89 15.59 -6.45
C ALA A 128 3.24 16.98 -6.58
N LEU A 129 3.39 17.87 -5.59
CA LEU A 129 2.92 19.26 -5.73
C LEU A 129 3.70 20.01 -6.81
N ASN A 130 5.01 19.77 -6.93
CA ASN A 130 5.84 20.36 -7.99
C ASN A 130 5.44 19.91 -9.40
N ASP A 131 4.95 18.67 -9.54
CA ASP A 131 4.47 18.11 -10.80
C ASP A 131 3.02 18.51 -11.13
N ALA A 132 2.37 19.32 -10.28
CA ALA A 132 1.03 19.80 -10.52
C ALA A 132 0.93 20.61 -11.83
N THR A 133 -0.10 20.33 -12.62
CA THR A 133 -0.34 21.04 -13.89
C THR A 133 -1.82 21.39 -14.04
N PRO A 134 -2.16 22.56 -14.60
CA PRO A 134 -3.55 22.99 -14.72
C PRO A 134 -4.34 22.07 -15.66
N ILE A 135 -5.63 21.87 -15.36
CA ILE A 135 -6.57 21.10 -16.19
C ILE A 135 -7.93 21.81 -16.27
N PRO A 136 -8.68 21.65 -17.36
CA PRO A 136 -9.97 22.32 -17.52
C PRO A 136 -11.09 21.64 -16.73
N SER A 137 -10.95 20.35 -16.42
CA SER A 137 -11.95 19.55 -15.70
C SER A 137 -11.37 18.19 -15.30
N ALA A 138 -11.95 17.60 -14.26
CA ALA A 138 -11.69 16.24 -13.82
C ALA A 138 -13.00 15.49 -13.51
N SER A 139 -12.95 14.16 -13.51
CA SER A 139 -14.07 13.31 -13.07
C SER A 139 -13.59 12.05 -12.38
N ILE A 140 -14.40 11.49 -11.47
CA ILE A 140 -14.18 10.17 -10.87
C ILE A 140 -15.34 9.26 -11.28
N GLY A 141 -15.04 8.16 -11.97
CA GLY A 141 -16.09 7.24 -12.44
C GLY A 141 -17.13 7.89 -13.36
N GLY A 142 -16.75 8.97 -14.06
CA GLY A 142 -17.65 9.77 -14.91
C GLY A 142 -18.44 10.84 -14.17
N VAL A 143 -18.32 10.96 -12.85
CA VAL A 143 -18.91 12.05 -12.06
C VAL A 143 -17.93 13.24 -12.05
N PRO A 144 -18.33 14.44 -12.51
CA PRO A 144 -17.47 15.61 -12.49
C PRO A 144 -16.99 15.97 -11.08
N ILE A 145 -15.73 16.41 -10.99
CA ILE A 145 -15.19 17.06 -9.78
C ILE A 145 -15.51 18.55 -9.91
N GLU A 146 -16.34 19.05 -9.02
CA GLU A 146 -16.66 20.48 -8.93
C GLU A 146 -15.54 21.23 -8.22
N CYS A 147 -15.11 22.35 -8.78
CA CYS A 147 -14.11 23.24 -8.20
C CYS A 147 -14.55 24.68 -8.41
N GLU A 148 -15.15 25.28 -7.38
CA GLU A 148 -15.85 26.58 -7.50
C GLU A 148 -14.92 27.73 -7.91
N SER A 149 -13.65 27.68 -7.50
CA SER A 149 -12.62 28.66 -7.89
C SER A 149 -12.23 28.56 -9.37
N GLY A 150 -12.49 27.42 -10.02
CA GLY A 150 -11.98 27.09 -11.35
C GLY A 150 -10.48 26.77 -11.39
N ASN A 151 -9.78 26.85 -10.26
CA ASN A 151 -8.34 26.61 -10.12
C ASN A 151 -8.08 25.12 -9.91
N LEU A 152 -8.20 24.35 -11.00
CA LEU A 152 -8.09 22.90 -11.00
C LEU A 152 -6.75 22.42 -11.59
N PHE A 153 -6.08 21.53 -10.88
CA PHE A 153 -4.79 20.95 -11.26
C PHE A 153 -4.82 19.43 -11.21
N LYS A 154 -3.97 18.77 -12.00
CA LYS A 154 -3.70 17.34 -11.90
C LYS A 154 -2.31 17.12 -11.32
N THR A 155 -2.17 16.10 -10.49
CA THR A 155 -0.88 15.53 -10.11
C THR A 155 -0.99 14.02 -9.91
N SER A 156 0.15 13.36 -9.66
CA SER A 156 0.21 11.96 -9.28
C SER A 156 1.17 11.78 -8.11
N PHE A 157 0.77 11.00 -7.12
CA PHE A 157 1.57 10.67 -5.95
C PHE A 157 1.58 9.16 -5.76
N ALA A 158 2.77 8.55 -5.77
CA ALA A 158 2.99 7.11 -5.59
C ALA A 158 2.08 6.20 -6.46
N GLY A 159 1.81 6.66 -7.69
CA GLY A 159 0.98 5.95 -8.68
C GLY A 159 -0.53 6.23 -8.59
N ILE A 160 -0.96 7.07 -7.64
CA ILE A 160 -2.35 7.51 -7.47
C ILE A 160 -2.50 8.90 -8.08
N HIS A 161 -3.56 9.07 -8.88
CA HIS A 161 -3.89 10.33 -9.54
C HIS A 161 -4.77 11.21 -8.64
N TYR A 162 -4.40 12.48 -8.51
CA TYR A 162 -5.13 13.48 -7.72
C TYR A 162 -5.54 14.67 -8.61
N ALA A 163 -6.78 15.12 -8.44
CA ALA A 163 -7.22 16.43 -8.86
C ALA A 163 -7.11 17.38 -7.65
N ILE A 164 -6.46 18.52 -7.82
CA ILE A 164 -6.30 19.54 -6.76
C ILE A 164 -7.19 20.72 -7.11
N CYS A 165 -8.13 21.06 -6.22
CA CYS A 165 -8.92 22.28 -6.28
C CYS A 165 -8.38 23.27 -5.25
N SER A 166 -7.85 24.40 -5.72
CA SER A 166 -7.34 25.46 -4.85
C SER A 166 -8.46 26.43 -4.47
N SER A 167 -8.56 26.79 -3.20
CA SER A 167 -9.55 27.74 -2.68
C SER A 167 -8.88 29.03 -2.20
N ASP A 168 -7.89 29.50 -2.97
CA ASP A 168 -7.04 30.67 -2.70
C ASP A 168 -6.55 30.72 -1.23
N ASP A 169 -6.99 31.69 -0.43
CA ASP A 169 -6.53 31.94 0.94
C ASP A 169 -7.02 30.92 1.99
N SER A 170 -7.96 30.04 1.61
CA SER A 170 -8.56 29.05 2.50
C SER A 170 -7.95 27.65 2.38
N GLY A 171 -6.90 27.49 1.57
CA GLY A 171 -6.22 26.21 1.36
C GLY A 171 -6.57 25.53 0.05
N PHE A 172 -6.41 24.22 0.00
CA PHE A 172 -6.76 23.42 -1.19
C PHE A 172 -7.25 22.03 -0.81
N THR A 173 -8.05 21.44 -1.69
CA THR A 173 -8.50 20.06 -1.56
C THR A 173 -7.84 19.20 -2.64
N ALA A 174 -7.16 18.13 -2.24
CA ALA A 174 -6.67 17.08 -3.13
C ALA A 174 -7.64 15.89 -3.14
N ILE A 175 -8.15 15.55 -4.33
CA ILE A 175 -9.23 14.59 -4.53
C ILE A 175 -8.70 13.44 -5.39
N ALA A 176 -8.72 12.23 -4.84
CA ALA A 176 -8.54 10.98 -5.56
C ALA A 176 -9.80 10.12 -5.47
N SER A 177 -9.81 8.97 -6.14
CA SER A 177 -10.95 8.05 -6.17
C SER A 177 -11.35 7.48 -4.80
N ASP A 178 -10.39 7.47 -3.87
CA ASP A 178 -10.45 6.74 -2.60
C ASP A 178 -10.18 7.63 -1.38
N VAL A 179 -9.65 8.82 -1.62
CA VAL A 179 -9.09 9.70 -0.60
C VAL A 179 -9.41 11.14 -0.99
N ILE A 180 -9.92 11.90 -0.03
CA ILE A 180 -10.02 13.35 -0.08
C ILE A 180 -9.11 13.90 1.01
N ILE A 181 -8.34 14.93 0.68
CA ILE A 181 -7.44 15.60 1.61
C ILE A 181 -7.75 17.08 1.54
N ASP A 182 -8.36 17.62 2.59
CA ASP A 182 -8.55 19.06 2.75
C ASP A 182 -7.34 19.62 3.50
N VAL A 183 -6.67 20.60 2.90
CA VAL A 183 -5.44 21.20 3.45
C VAL A 183 -5.75 22.62 3.92
N ASP A 184 -5.70 22.81 5.23
CA ASP A 184 -5.86 24.11 5.90
C ASP A 184 -4.47 24.70 6.24
N TYR A 185 -4.32 26.02 6.08
CA TYR A 185 -3.18 26.76 6.61
C TYR A 185 -3.41 27.11 8.09
N LEU A 186 -2.39 26.92 8.91
CA LEU A 186 -2.42 27.22 10.34
C LEU A 186 -1.64 28.51 10.63
N ASP A 187 -2.22 29.34 11.50
CA ASP A 187 -1.60 30.59 11.95
C ASP A 187 -0.32 30.37 12.76
N GLU A 188 -0.23 29.24 13.47
CA GLU A 188 0.87 28.94 14.40
C GLU A 188 1.42 27.52 14.18
N PRO A 189 2.74 27.31 14.38
CA PRO A 189 3.33 25.98 14.31
C PRO A 189 2.77 25.00 15.33
N VAL A 190 2.65 23.73 14.94
CA VAL A 190 2.17 22.66 15.82
C VAL A 190 3.35 21.99 16.52
N ALA A 191 3.22 21.70 17.81
CA ALA A 191 4.24 20.92 18.52
C ALA A 191 4.27 19.48 18.00
N ILE A 192 5.35 19.09 17.32
CA ILE A 192 5.58 17.70 16.89
C ILE A 192 6.06 16.89 18.11
N PRO A 193 5.49 15.71 18.38
CA PRO A 193 5.91 14.87 19.49
C PRO A 193 7.41 14.53 19.47
N ASP A 194 8.08 14.65 20.62
CA ASP A 194 9.48 14.22 20.78
C ASP A 194 9.57 12.69 20.66
N VAL A 195 10.41 12.21 19.75
CA VAL A 195 10.60 10.80 19.43
C VAL A 195 12.04 10.42 19.75
N LYS A 196 12.22 9.44 20.65
CA LYS A 196 13.53 8.92 21.04
C LYS A 196 13.48 7.41 21.06
N LEU A 197 14.38 6.79 20.29
CA LEU A 197 14.60 5.35 20.36
C LEU A 197 15.22 4.99 21.71
N GLU A 198 14.93 3.79 22.22
CA GLU A 198 15.43 3.33 23.53
C GLU A 198 16.96 3.30 23.60
N ASP A 199 17.63 3.03 22.48
CA ASP A 199 19.09 3.00 22.37
C ASP A 199 19.71 4.37 22.07
N GLY A 200 18.90 5.42 21.95
CA GLY A 200 19.33 6.78 21.63
C GLY A 200 19.81 6.97 20.19
N SER A 201 19.68 5.96 19.32
CA SER A 201 19.97 6.10 17.90
C SER A 201 18.90 6.93 17.18
N LEU A 202 19.17 7.30 15.93
CA LEU A 202 18.24 8.02 15.05
C LEU A 202 17.83 7.11 13.90
N CYS A 203 16.62 7.29 13.41
CA CYS A 203 16.17 6.62 12.19
C CYS A 203 16.83 7.24 10.95
N ASP A 204 16.94 6.44 9.89
CA ASP A 204 17.47 6.92 8.61
C ASP A 204 16.58 8.04 8.05
N VAL A 205 17.22 9.10 7.56
CA VAL A 205 16.53 10.21 6.89
C VAL A 205 15.91 9.70 5.59
N LEU A 206 14.61 9.91 5.45
CA LEU A 206 13.83 9.52 4.28
C LEU A 206 13.48 10.72 3.40
N ALA A 207 13.13 11.84 4.02
CA ALA A 207 12.69 13.04 3.33
C ALA A 207 13.74 14.15 3.46
N GLU A 208 14.30 14.55 2.33
CA GLU A 208 15.21 15.69 2.23
C GLU A 208 14.44 16.97 1.82
N PRO A 209 14.91 18.17 2.20
CA PRO A 209 14.35 19.42 1.70
C PRO A 209 14.46 19.51 0.17
N VAL A 210 13.38 19.94 -0.49
CA VAL A 210 13.33 20.09 -1.96
C VAL A 210 13.03 21.53 -2.37
N GLU A 211 13.47 21.90 -3.57
CA GLU A 211 13.04 23.15 -4.20
C GLU A 211 11.57 23.04 -4.60
N VAL A 212 10.81 24.12 -4.46
CA VAL A 212 9.40 24.17 -4.84
C VAL A 212 9.19 25.03 -6.08
N THR A 213 8.32 24.58 -6.99
CA THR A 213 7.90 25.36 -8.15
C THR A 213 7.04 26.55 -7.72
N PRO A 214 6.90 27.60 -8.55
CA PRO A 214 6.01 28.72 -8.22
C PRO A 214 4.56 28.31 -7.96
N LEU A 215 4.06 27.28 -8.67
CA LEU A 215 2.71 26.76 -8.44
C LEU A 215 2.61 26.02 -7.11
N ALA A 216 3.58 25.13 -6.81
CA ALA A 216 3.61 24.42 -5.54
C ALA A 216 3.76 25.40 -4.36
N LEU A 217 4.58 26.44 -4.51
CA LEU A 217 4.72 27.50 -3.51
C LEU A 217 3.37 28.18 -3.24
N ALA A 218 2.67 28.62 -4.29
CA ALA A 218 1.35 29.24 -4.14
C ALA A 218 0.32 28.31 -3.48
N LEU A 219 0.31 27.01 -3.84
CA LEU A 219 -0.54 26.01 -3.19
C LEU A 219 -0.17 25.79 -1.70
N LEU A 220 1.09 25.97 -1.31
CA LEU A 220 1.54 25.79 0.07
C LEU A 220 1.39 27.06 0.92
N SER A 221 1.32 28.24 0.31
CA SER A 221 1.21 29.53 1.02
C SER A 221 -0.17 30.18 0.96
N GLY A 222 -1.04 29.76 0.03
CA GLY A 222 -2.30 30.45 -0.25
C GLY A 222 -2.13 31.73 -1.08
N ASP A 223 -0.97 31.93 -1.70
CA ASP A 223 -0.71 33.09 -2.56
C ASP A 223 -1.44 32.99 -3.90
N GLU A 224 -1.50 34.13 -4.60
CA GLU A 224 -2.00 34.18 -5.98
C GLU A 224 -1.30 33.15 -6.88
N LEU A 225 -2.12 32.31 -7.51
CA LEU A 225 -1.64 31.28 -8.42
C LEU A 225 -0.98 31.92 -9.66
N PRO A 226 0.16 31.39 -10.13
CA PRO A 226 0.86 31.95 -11.27
C PRO A 226 0.00 31.87 -12.53
N VAL A 227 -0.31 33.04 -13.12
CA VAL A 227 -1.02 33.13 -14.39
C VAL A 227 -0.17 32.48 -15.49
N SER A 228 -0.69 31.43 -16.12
CA SER A 228 0.01 30.76 -17.21
C SER A 228 -0.06 31.61 -18.49
N ASP A 229 0.96 32.43 -18.73
CA ASP A 229 1.19 33.16 -19.98
C ASP A 229 1.61 32.25 -21.16
N ARG A 230 1.43 30.93 -21.03
CA ARG A 230 1.75 29.98 -22.11
C ARG A 230 0.71 30.14 -23.22
N ARG A 231 1.12 30.76 -24.33
CA ARG A 231 0.47 30.61 -25.64
C ARG A 231 -0.07 29.18 -25.77
N LYS A 232 -1.39 29.05 -25.92
CA LYS A 232 -2.17 27.81 -26.05
C LYS A 232 -1.62 26.91 -27.18
N LEU A 233 -0.56 26.15 -26.91
CA LEU A 233 0.08 25.27 -27.90
C LEU A 233 -0.31 23.80 -27.72
N LYS A 234 -1.00 23.45 -26.63
CA LYS A 234 -1.66 22.16 -26.44
C LYS A 234 -2.95 22.37 -25.64
N GLU A 235 -4.03 21.75 -26.08
CA GLU A 235 -5.30 21.75 -25.34
C GLU A 235 -5.10 20.91 -24.07
N GLU A 236 -5.26 21.52 -22.90
CA GLU A 236 -5.27 20.77 -21.63
C GLU A 236 -6.46 19.82 -21.65
N SER A 237 -6.21 18.54 -21.42
CA SER A 237 -7.22 17.49 -21.54
C SER A 237 -7.94 17.24 -20.22
N HIS A 238 -9.22 16.91 -20.29
CA HIS A 238 -9.99 16.37 -19.17
C HIS A 238 -9.25 15.22 -18.47
N MET A 239 -9.22 15.23 -17.15
CA MET A 239 -8.64 14.16 -16.33
C MET A 239 -9.74 13.20 -15.86
N ALA A 240 -9.78 12.00 -16.44
CA ALA A 240 -10.67 10.94 -15.97
C ALA A 240 -9.95 10.04 -14.95
N ILE A 241 -10.46 10.00 -13.72
CA ILE A 241 -10.03 9.10 -12.65
C ILE A 241 -11.00 7.92 -12.61
N GLN A 242 -10.47 6.70 -12.56
CA GLN A 242 -11.30 5.51 -12.46
C GLN A 242 -11.99 5.45 -11.09
N SER A 243 -13.25 4.99 -11.04
CA SER A 243 -13.93 4.72 -9.77
C SER A 243 -13.15 3.70 -8.94
N SER A 244 -13.22 3.86 -7.62
CA SER A 244 -12.59 3.02 -6.63
C SER A 244 -13.30 1.70 -6.42
N THR A 245 -14.58 1.61 -6.81
CA THR A 245 -15.37 0.38 -6.70
C THR A 245 -15.48 -0.31 -8.06
N CYS A 246 -15.58 -1.63 -8.03
CA CYS A 246 -15.71 -2.44 -9.23
C CYS A 246 -16.99 -3.28 -9.20
N SER A 247 -17.70 -3.30 -10.33
CA SER A 247 -18.74 -4.30 -10.57
C SER A 247 -18.12 -5.60 -11.08
N CYS A 248 -18.78 -6.73 -10.83
CA CYS A 248 -18.37 -7.99 -11.42
C CYS A 248 -18.42 -7.95 -12.96
N LYS A 249 -17.33 -8.35 -13.61
CA LYS A 249 -17.16 -8.43 -15.08
C LYS A 249 -17.38 -9.85 -15.62
N SER A 250 -17.72 -10.80 -14.76
CA SER A 250 -18.00 -12.20 -15.08
C SER A 250 -19.34 -12.62 -14.48
N THR A 251 -19.74 -13.87 -14.69
CA THR A 251 -20.94 -14.42 -14.06
C THR A 251 -20.70 -14.59 -12.56
N PRO A 252 -21.47 -13.91 -11.68
CA PRO A 252 -21.36 -14.09 -10.24
C PRO A 252 -21.62 -15.54 -9.84
N ARG A 253 -20.84 -16.06 -8.89
CA ARG A 253 -20.96 -17.45 -8.43
C ARG A 253 -20.45 -17.64 -7.00
N PRO A 254 -20.74 -18.77 -6.34
CA PRO A 254 -20.22 -19.03 -4.99
C PRO A 254 -18.70 -19.00 -4.93
N CYS A 255 -18.17 -18.40 -3.87
CA CYS A 255 -16.74 -18.33 -3.59
C CYS A 255 -16.38 -19.16 -2.36
N ILE A 256 -15.31 -19.95 -2.48
CA ILE A 256 -14.77 -20.72 -1.37
C ILE A 256 -13.29 -20.41 -1.16
N PHE A 257 -12.96 -20.07 0.08
CA PHE A 257 -11.64 -19.66 0.51
C PHE A 257 -10.95 -20.77 1.30
N TYR A 258 -9.78 -21.18 0.82
CA TYR A 258 -8.85 -22.05 1.52
C TYR A 258 -7.69 -21.22 2.04
N HIS A 259 -7.54 -21.17 3.35
CA HIS A 259 -6.30 -20.71 3.96
C HIS A 259 -5.18 -21.75 3.71
N GLY A 260 -4.03 -21.65 4.38
CA GLY A 260 -2.99 -22.66 4.43
C GLY A 260 -2.77 -23.14 5.86
N LEU A 261 -1.60 -22.80 6.41
CA LEU A 261 -1.09 -23.33 7.68
C LEU A 261 -1.73 -22.74 8.94
N GLY A 262 -2.08 -23.60 9.89
CA GLY A 262 -2.33 -23.19 11.28
C GLY A 262 -3.79 -23.25 11.73
N ASN A 263 -4.64 -23.98 11.03
CA ASN A 263 -5.97 -24.31 11.51
C ASN A 263 -5.93 -25.72 12.16
N GLU A 264 -6.30 -25.81 13.43
CA GLU A 264 -5.99 -26.97 14.28
C GLU A 264 -6.96 -28.14 14.07
N LYS A 265 -8.16 -27.89 13.56
CA LYS A 265 -9.24 -28.89 13.47
C LYS A 265 -10.06 -28.71 12.22
N ASP A 266 -10.64 -29.80 11.71
CA ASP A 266 -11.64 -29.71 10.67
C ASP A 266 -12.95 -29.17 11.25
N GLU A 267 -13.46 -28.09 10.69
CA GLU A 267 -14.83 -27.65 10.99
C GLU A 267 -15.85 -28.43 10.14
N PRO A 268 -17.02 -28.74 10.71
CA PRO A 268 -18.12 -29.33 9.94
C PRO A 268 -18.58 -28.40 8.81
N GLY A 269 -18.55 -28.89 7.58
CA GLY A 269 -18.99 -28.11 6.41
C GLY A 269 -18.12 -26.89 6.11
N VAL A 270 -18.73 -25.89 5.49
CA VAL A 270 -18.10 -24.61 5.13
C VAL A 270 -18.58 -23.50 6.05
N GLN A 271 -17.69 -22.56 6.39
CA GLN A 271 -17.93 -21.52 7.40
C GLN A 271 -18.27 -20.17 6.76
N ASP A 272 -18.98 -19.31 7.49
CA ASP A 272 -19.30 -17.94 7.09
C ASP A 272 -18.20 -16.91 7.43
N SER A 273 -17.27 -17.30 8.33
CA SER A 273 -16.16 -16.46 8.76
C SER A 273 -14.88 -17.28 8.89
N SER A 274 -13.74 -16.59 8.95
CA SER A 274 -12.45 -17.25 9.19
C SER A 274 -11.48 -16.32 9.89
N ARG A 275 -10.95 -16.75 11.04
CA ARG A 275 -9.87 -16.01 11.74
C ARG A 275 -8.58 -15.87 10.91
N HIS A 276 -8.43 -16.66 9.85
CA HIS A 276 -7.24 -16.66 9.00
C HIS A 276 -7.33 -15.69 7.80
N PHE A 277 -8.50 -15.11 7.56
CA PHE A 277 -8.71 -14.08 6.52
C PHE A 277 -9.27 -12.79 7.14
N GLY A 278 -9.13 -11.67 6.44
CA GLY A 278 -9.94 -10.47 6.70
C GLY A 278 -11.36 -10.64 6.17
N TRP A 279 -12.09 -11.61 6.72
CA TRP A 279 -13.42 -12.01 6.22
C TRP A 279 -14.48 -10.89 6.33
N ASP A 280 -14.33 -10.05 7.34
CA ASP A 280 -15.17 -8.89 7.63
C ASP A 280 -14.90 -7.67 6.74
N ILE A 281 -13.79 -7.72 6.00
CA ILE A 281 -13.43 -6.76 4.94
C ILE A 281 -13.90 -7.31 3.59
N ILE A 282 -13.44 -8.52 3.23
CA ILE A 282 -13.63 -9.04 1.86
C ILE A 282 -15.10 -9.31 1.50
N LYS A 283 -15.97 -9.58 2.49
CA LYS A 283 -17.40 -9.81 2.28
C LYS A 283 -18.11 -8.66 1.56
N ASP A 284 -17.62 -7.43 1.73
CA ASP A 284 -18.21 -6.23 1.15
C ASP A 284 -17.49 -5.80 -0.16
N HIS A 285 -16.43 -6.52 -0.55
CA HIS A 285 -15.53 -6.18 -1.68
C HIS A 285 -15.34 -7.35 -2.66
N ALA A 286 -16.36 -8.18 -2.83
CA ALA A 286 -16.31 -9.38 -3.66
C ALA A 286 -17.53 -9.47 -4.60
N PRO A 287 -17.68 -8.54 -5.55
CA PRO A 287 -18.90 -8.39 -6.36
C PRO A 287 -19.21 -9.62 -7.22
N CYS A 288 -18.21 -10.46 -7.52
CA CYS A 288 -18.39 -11.71 -8.26
C CYS A 288 -18.76 -12.91 -7.38
N CYS A 289 -18.78 -12.76 -6.06
CA CYS A 289 -19.15 -13.80 -5.12
C CYS A 289 -20.64 -13.69 -4.76
N THR A 290 -21.47 -14.65 -5.17
CA THR A 290 -22.88 -14.68 -4.72
C THR A 290 -23.01 -15.10 -3.25
N THR A 291 -22.05 -15.88 -2.77
CA THR A 291 -21.83 -16.21 -1.36
C THR A 291 -20.33 -16.36 -1.15
N ILE A 292 -19.85 -16.02 0.03
CA ILE A 292 -18.46 -16.30 0.44
C ILE A 292 -18.50 -17.32 1.56
N LYS A 293 -17.72 -18.39 1.42
CA LYS A 293 -17.54 -19.40 2.44
C LYS A 293 -16.06 -19.72 2.64
N TYR A 294 -15.73 -20.25 3.81
CA TYR A 294 -14.37 -20.61 4.19
C TYR A 294 -14.29 -22.10 4.52
N ALA A 295 -13.25 -22.76 4.01
CA ALA A 295 -12.93 -24.14 4.36
C ALA A 295 -11.91 -24.15 5.51
N ALA A 296 -12.38 -24.38 6.74
CA ALA A 296 -11.53 -24.61 7.89
C ALA A 296 -11.21 -26.10 8.01
N LEU A 297 -10.03 -26.48 7.51
CA LEU A 297 -9.53 -27.86 7.51
C LEU A 297 -8.34 -27.99 8.46
N ASN A 298 -8.10 -29.15 9.05
CA ASN A 298 -6.92 -29.36 9.89
C ASN A 298 -5.65 -29.27 9.05
N THR A 299 -4.94 -28.16 9.20
CA THR A 299 -3.69 -27.81 8.52
C THR A 299 -2.57 -27.57 9.54
N VAL A 300 -2.64 -28.26 10.67
CA VAL A 300 -1.54 -28.43 11.63
C VAL A 300 -1.01 -29.86 11.53
N ASP A 301 -1.93 -30.84 11.54
CA ASP A 301 -1.59 -32.26 11.61
C ASP A 301 -1.40 -32.91 10.23
N PHE A 302 -1.91 -32.29 9.17
CA PHE A 302 -1.89 -32.86 7.82
C PHE A 302 -1.01 -32.06 6.87
N ALA A 303 -0.15 -32.79 6.15
CA ALA A 303 0.66 -32.25 5.07
C ALA A 303 -0.23 -31.88 3.87
N TRP A 304 0.21 -30.93 3.03
CA TRP A 304 -0.53 -30.58 1.80
C TRP A 304 -0.61 -31.74 0.79
N THR A 305 0.32 -32.70 0.89
CA THR A 305 0.34 -33.94 0.11
C THR A 305 -0.59 -35.03 0.66
N ASP A 306 -1.21 -34.84 1.83
CA ASP A 306 -2.06 -35.84 2.46
C ASP A 306 -3.34 -36.07 1.66
N ALA A 307 -3.59 -37.33 1.29
CA ALA A 307 -4.71 -37.71 0.45
C ALA A 307 -6.08 -37.44 1.10
N SER A 308 -6.19 -37.51 2.44
CA SER A 308 -7.43 -37.24 3.16
C SER A 308 -7.72 -35.75 3.23
N LEU A 309 -6.68 -34.92 3.42
CA LEU A 309 -6.81 -33.46 3.36
C LEU A 309 -7.24 -33.01 1.97
N GLN A 310 -6.64 -33.57 0.92
CA GLN A 310 -7.00 -33.27 -0.47
C GLN A 310 -8.43 -33.69 -0.83
N GLU A 311 -8.90 -34.82 -0.30
CA GLU A 311 -10.30 -35.24 -0.46
C GLU A 311 -11.25 -34.20 0.18
N LYS A 312 -10.95 -33.76 1.41
CA LYS A 312 -11.73 -32.72 2.10
C LYS A 312 -11.75 -31.41 1.33
N VAL A 313 -10.63 -30.98 0.76
CA VAL A 313 -10.57 -29.80 -0.12
C VAL A 313 -11.54 -29.93 -1.29
N CYS A 314 -11.54 -31.07 -1.98
CA CYS A 314 -12.45 -31.31 -3.07
C CYS A 314 -13.92 -31.35 -2.62
N ASP A 315 -14.24 -32.05 -1.55
CA ASP A 315 -15.61 -32.16 -1.04
C ASP A 315 -16.18 -30.80 -0.63
N ARG A 316 -15.35 -29.94 -0.01
CA ARG A 316 -15.75 -28.56 0.34
C ARG A 316 -16.02 -27.74 -0.93
N ALA A 317 -15.16 -27.82 -1.95
CA ALA A 317 -15.37 -27.09 -3.20
C ALA A 317 -16.60 -27.59 -3.98
N LEU A 318 -16.82 -28.91 -4.03
CA LEU A 318 -17.99 -29.51 -4.69
C LEU A 318 -19.30 -29.08 -4.03
N SER A 319 -19.31 -28.88 -2.71
CA SER A 319 -20.50 -28.47 -1.96
C SER A 319 -20.98 -27.04 -2.25
N MET A 320 -20.16 -26.22 -2.91
CA MET A 320 -20.45 -24.79 -3.09
C MET A 320 -21.52 -24.50 -4.14
N SER A 321 -21.63 -25.35 -5.16
CA SER A 321 -22.55 -25.13 -6.27
C SER A 321 -23.36 -26.39 -6.55
N ALA A 322 -24.68 -26.23 -6.69
CA ALA A 322 -25.58 -27.32 -7.08
C ALA A 322 -25.30 -27.86 -8.49
N SER A 323 -24.57 -27.11 -9.34
CA SER A 323 -24.17 -27.55 -10.67
C SER A 323 -22.91 -28.43 -10.66
N SER A 324 -22.17 -28.47 -9.55
CA SER A 324 -21.04 -29.38 -9.36
C SER A 324 -21.50 -30.82 -9.48
N ASP A 325 -20.69 -31.64 -10.15
CA ASP A 325 -21.00 -33.04 -10.35
C ASP A 325 -20.25 -33.88 -9.31
N SER A 326 -20.99 -34.35 -8.30
CA SER A 326 -20.44 -35.19 -7.23
C SER A 326 -20.02 -36.57 -7.74
N GLY A 327 -20.66 -37.09 -8.80
CA GLY A 327 -20.36 -38.41 -9.37
C GLY A 327 -19.04 -38.41 -10.15
N SER A 328 -18.80 -37.38 -10.96
CA SER A 328 -17.52 -37.18 -11.65
C SER A 328 -16.50 -36.35 -10.88
N LYS A 329 -16.82 -35.97 -9.63
CA LYS A 329 -16.00 -35.10 -8.75
C LYS A 329 -15.52 -33.83 -9.48
N LYS A 330 -16.43 -33.17 -10.20
CA LYS A 330 -16.13 -32.00 -11.02
C LYS A 330 -16.73 -30.72 -10.41
N ILE A 331 -15.86 -29.79 -10.04
CA ILE A 331 -16.22 -28.49 -9.44
C ILE A 331 -16.68 -27.55 -10.57
N LYS A 332 -17.95 -27.10 -10.51
CA LYS A 332 -18.55 -26.18 -11.48
C LYS A 332 -19.03 -24.90 -10.81
N ASP A 333 -19.08 -23.83 -11.59
CA ASP A 333 -19.65 -22.52 -11.20
C ASP A 333 -19.18 -22.07 -9.83
N THR A 334 -17.87 -22.19 -9.54
CA THR A 334 -17.29 -21.85 -8.25
C THR A 334 -16.01 -21.04 -8.43
N ILE A 335 -15.85 -19.97 -7.66
CA ILE A 335 -14.57 -19.27 -7.54
C ILE A 335 -13.83 -19.87 -6.33
N VAL A 336 -12.72 -20.53 -6.59
CA VAL A 336 -11.84 -21.10 -5.57
C VAL A 336 -10.72 -20.11 -5.30
N VAL A 337 -10.64 -19.62 -4.06
CA VAL A 337 -9.59 -18.71 -3.60
C VAL A 337 -8.68 -19.47 -2.64
N THR A 338 -7.38 -19.47 -2.89
CA THR A 338 -6.42 -20.20 -2.06
C THR A 338 -5.32 -19.28 -1.56
N HIS A 339 -5.02 -19.33 -0.27
CA HIS A 339 -3.95 -18.57 0.37
C HIS A 339 -2.88 -19.50 0.94
N SER A 340 -1.61 -19.13 0.79
CA SER A 340 -0.49 -19.87 1.38
C SER A 340 -0.54 -21.37 0.99
N MET A 341 -0.31 -22.28 1.95
CA MET A 341 -0.40 -23.74 1.72
C MET A 341 -1.74 -24.19 1.10
N GLY A 342 -2.82 -23.42 1.19
CA GLY A 342 -4.08 -23.72 0.52
C GLY A 342 -3.94 -23.89 -0.99
N GLY A 343 -3.01 -23.15 -1.61
CA GLY A 343 -2.73 -23.29 -3.04
C GLY A 343 -2.12 -24.65 -3.37
N LEU A 344 -1.21 -25.14 -2.53
CA LEU A 344 -0.62 -26.47 -2.66
C LEU A 344 -1.66 -27.57 -2.39
N MET A 345 -2.51 -27.40 -1.36
CA MET A 345 -3.57 -28.34 -1.05
C MET A 345 -4.52 -28.54 -2.22
N PHE A 346 -4.96 -27.44 -2.84
CA PHE A 346 -5.84 -27.48 -4.01
C PHE A 346 -5.13 -28.01 -5.24
N ALA A 347 -3.88 -27.59 -5.50
CA ALA A 347 -3.06 -28.14 -6.58
C ALA A 347 -2.89 -29.66 -6.45
N GLY A 348 -2.52 -30.14 -5.26
CA GLY A 348 -2.36 -31.55 -4.95
C GLY A 348 -3.64 -32.36 -5.15
N ALA A 349 -4.79 -31.81 -4.74
CA ALA A 349 -6.08 -32.44 -4.95
C ALA A 349 -6.43 -32.60 -6.45
N LEU A 350 -6.09 -31.62 -7.28
CA LEU A 350 -6.25 -31.70 -8.74
C LEU A 350 -5.23 -32.67 -9.39
N VAL A 351 -3.96 -32.64 -8.97
CA VAL A 351 -2.90 -33.55 -9.44
C VAL A 351 -3.30 -35.01 -9.17
N ASN A 352 -3.75 -35.29 -7.95
CA ASN A 352 -4.13 -36.62 -7.49
C ASN A 352 -5.56 -37.00 -7.87
N LYS A 353 -6.21 -36.22 -8.73
CA LYS A 353 -7.55 -36.48 -9.28
C LYS A 353 -8.62 -36.72 -8.21
N LYS A 354 -8.47 -36.09 -7.05
CA LYS A 354 -9.51 -36.04 -6.02
C LYS A 354 -10.74 -35.29 -6.51
N CYS A 355 -10.50 -34.30 -7.36
CA CYS A 355 -11.52 -33.61 -8.14
C CYS A 355 -10.90 -33.01 -9.40
N SER A 356 -11.74 -32.42 -10.24
CA SER A 356 -11.34 -31.62 -11.39
C SER A 356 -12.05 -30.27 -11.40
N LEU A 357 -11.39 -29.25 -11.97
CA LEU A 357 -11.93 -27.90 -12.10
C LEU A 357 -12.53 -27.70 -13.50
N ASP A 358 -13.83 -27.42 -13.57
CA ASP A 358 -14.50 -27.08 -14.83
C ASP A 358 -14.12 -25.66 -15.32
N LYS A 359 -14.31 -25.40 -16.62
CA LYS A 359 -14.08 -24.09 -17.23
C LYS A 359 -15.05 -23.01 -16.71
N SER A 360 -16.19 -23.43 -16.17
CA SER A 360 -17.13 -22.53 -15.50
C SER A 360 -16.70 -22.15 -14.08
N SER A 361 -15.56 -22.66 -13.60
CA SER A 361 -14.96 -22.31 -12.31
C SER A 361 -13.66 -21.54 -12.50
N THR A 362 -13.26 -20.80 -11.47
CA THR A 362 -12.08 -19.93 -11.49
C THR A 362 -11.21 -20.21 -10.28
N TRP A 363 -9.90 -20.27 -10.45
CA TRP A 363 -8.94 -20.39 -9.34
C TRP A 363 -8.10 -19.11 -9.19
N ILE A 364 -8.12 -18.53 -8.00
CA ILE A 364 -7.35 -17.35 -7.58
C ILE A 364 -6.33 -17.77 -6.50
N GLY A 365 -5.04 -17.50 -6.73
CA GLY A 365 -3.95 -17.78 -5.79
C GLY A 365 -3.45 -16.54 -5.03
N LEU A 366 -3.24 -16.67 -3.72
CA LEU A 366 -2.75 -15.61 -2.83
C LEU A 366 -1.50 -16.12 -2.08
N SER A 367 -0.31 -15.66 -2.45
CA SER A 367 0.95 -16.08 -1.82
C SER A 367 1.15 -17.61 -1.65
N PRO A 368 0.80 -18.50 -2.61
CA PRO A 368 0.99 -19.93 -2.41
C PRO A 368 2.47 -20.34 -2.51
N PRO A 369 3.05 -21.13 -1.59
CA PRO A 369 4.45 -21.56 -1.69
C PRO A 369 4.63 -22.70 -2.70
N MET A 370 4.51 -22.44 -4.00
CA MET A 370 4.52 -23.49 -5.04
C MET A 370 5.87 -24.20 -5.23
N THR A 371 6.94 -23.68 -4.62
CA THR A 371 8.24 -24.37 -4.48
C THR A 371 8.66 -24.47 -3.01
N GLY A 372 7.69 -24.42 -2.08
CA GLY A 372 7.93 -24.39 -0.64
C GLY A 372 8.35 -23.03 -0.10
N SER A 373 8.76 -23.01 1.17
CA SER A 373 9.08 -21.80 1.93
C SER A 373 10.32 -22.04 2.78
N MET A 374 11.34 -21.19 2.61
CA MET A 374 12.54 -21.19 3.46
C MET A 374 12.21 -20.94 4.94
N SER A 375 11.05 -20.35 5.25
CA SER A 375 10.59 -20.21 6.64
C SER A 375 10.36 -21.57 7.30
N SER A 376 9.98 -22.59 6.53
CA SER A 376 9.79 -23.95 7.05
C SER A 376 11.13 -24.58 7.40
N ASP A 377 12.09 -24.54 6.47
CA ASP A 377 13.47 -25.00 6.67
C ASP A 377 14.11 -24.33 7.87
N TYR A 378 13.97 -23.01 7.98
CA TYR A 378 14.57 -22.24 9.07
C TYR A 378 13.93 -22.51 10.44
N LEU A 379 12.62 -22.79 10.48
CA LEU A 379 11.96 -23.24 11.71
C LEU A 379 12.41 -24.66 12.09
N MET A 380 12.66 -25.55 11.12
CA MET A 380 13.20 -26.89 11.40
C MET A 380 14.64 -26.82 11.90
N ASP A 381 15.48 -25.97 11.33
CA ASP A 381 16.83 -25.70 11.87
C ASP A 381 16.75 -25.17 13.31
N PHE A 382 15.81 -24.26 13.59
CA PHE A 382 15.61 -23.70 14.92
C PHE A 382 15.21 -24.78 15.94
N CYS A 383 14.22 -25.62 15.61
CA CYS A 383 13.77 -26.69 16.49
C CYS A 383 14.80 -27.82 16.65
N ASN A 384 15.75 -27.95 15.72
CA ASN A 384 16.90 -28.85 15.84
C ASN A 384 18.07 -28.24 16.64
N GLY A 385 17.96 -26.97 17.04
CA GLY A 385 19.03 -26.25 17.73
C GLY A 385 20.20 -25.83 16.84
N GLU A 386 20.02 -25.84 15.51
CA GLU A 386 21.07 -25.49 14.54
C GLU A 386 21.18 -23.97 14.34
N VAL A 387 20.08 -23.24 14.54
CA VAL A 387 20.04 -21.77 14.52
C VAL A 387 19.35 -21.28 15.78
N ARG A 388 20.04 -20.40 16.53
CA ARG A 388 19.46 -19.79 17.72
C ARG A 388 20.12 -18.46 18.05
N ASN A 389 19.33 -17.40 18.11
CA ASN A 389 19.67 -16.05 18.53
C ASN A 389 18.38 -15.28 18.89
N LEU A 390 18.52 -14.06 19.40
CA LEU A 390 17.39 -13.21 19.81
C LEU A 390 16.33 -13.05 18.72
N MET A 391 16.73 -12.89 17.47
CA MET A 391 15.80 -12.67 16.35
C MET A 391 15.07 -13.96 15.95
N THR A 392 15.74 -15.11 16.00
CA THR A 392 15.07 -16.41 15.76
C THR A 392 14.15 -16.78 16.92
N ASP A 393 14.53 -16.47 18.16
CA ASP A 393 13.67 -16.67 19.33
C ASP A 393 12.41 -15.78 19.20
N LEU A 394 12.55 -14.51 18.82
CA LEU A 394 11.41 -13.62 18.56
C LEU A 394 10.43 -14.17 17.51
N LEU A 395 10.95 -14.84 16.48
CA LEU A 395 10.14 -15.35 15.37
C LEU A 395 9.50 -16.71 15.67
N PHE A 396 10.23 -17.59 16.38
CA PHE A 396 9.93 -19.02 16.46
C PHE A 396 9.78 -19.60 17.86
N ASP A 397 10.00 -18.82 18.92
CA ASP A 397 9.78 -19.33 20.28
C ASP A 397 8.33 -19.84 20.46
N GLY A 398 8.21 -20.97 21.17
CA GLY A 398 6.94 -21.69 21.31
C GLY A 398 6.39 -22.37 20.05
N ARG A 399 7.14 -22.41 18.92
CA ARG A 399 6.70 -23.09 17.67
C ARG A 399 7.23 -24.51 17.49
N CYS A 400 7.97 -25.04 18.46
CA CYS A 400 8.47 -26.42 18.45
C CYS A 400 7.56 -27.36 19.27
N PRO A 401 7.39 -28.63 18.86
CA PRO A 401 7.91 -29.24 17.64
C PRO A 401 7.24 -28.69 16.37
N VAL A 402 7.94 -28.75 15.23
CA VAL A 402 7.43 -28.24 13.96
C VAL A 402 6.15 -29.01 13.56
N PRO A 403 5.02 -28.32 13.31
CA PRO A 403 3.81 -28.97 12.82
C PRO A 403 4.06 -29.74 11.52
N ARG A 404 3.36 -30.87 11.35
CA ARG A 404 3.51 -31.73 10.16
C ARG A 404 3.20 -30.97 8.87
N SER A 405 2.19 -30.10 8.91
CA SER A 405 1.85 -29.23 7.79
C SER A 405 2.98 -28.26 7.44
N THR A 406 3.58 -27.61 8.44
CA THR A 406 4.70 -26.68 8.23
C THR A 406 5.91 -27.39 7.66
N ALA A 407 6.31 -28.53 8.22
CA ALA A 407 7.42 -29.33 7.67
C ALA A 407 7.15 -29.81 6.22
N SER A 408 5.87 -29.99 5.85
CA SER A 408 5.51 -30.41 4.49
C SER A 408 5.73 -29.33 3.42
N VAL A 409 5.89 -28.06 3.82
CA VAL A 409 6.18 -26.95 2.89
C VAL A 409 7.65 -26.54 2.87
N ALA A 410 8.56 -27.45 3.26
CA ALA A 410 10.01 -27.30 3.06
C ALA A 410 10.32 -26.89 1.60
N TYR A 411 11.31 -26.03 1.43
CA TYR A 411 11.67 -25.46 0.14
C TYR A 411 12.25 -26.53 -0.79
N GLU A 412 11.82 -26.50 -2.05
CA GLU A 412 12.17 -27.48 -3.08
C GLU A 412 13.70 -27.57 -3.27
N ASN A 413 14.23 -28.80 -3.32
CA ASN A 413 15.67 -29.11 -3.43
C ASN A 413 16.53 -28.68 -2.23
N GLU A 414 15.96 -28.24 -1.11
CA GLU A 414 16.71 -27.89 0.10
C GLU A 414 16.80 -29.05 1.10
N LYS A 415 17.53 -28.82 2.19
CA LYS A 415 17.89 -29.80 3.24
C LYS A 415 16.72 -30.67 3.73
N TYR A 416 15.54 -30.09 3.88
CA TYR A 416 14.35 -30.79 4.41
C TYR A 416 13.36 -31.21 3.33
N SER A 417 13.68 -30.98 2.05
CA SER A 417 12.94 -31.57 0.95
C SER A 417 13.38 -32.99 0.66
N SER A 418 12.51 -33.73 -0.01
CA SER A 418 12.74 -35.09 -0.46
C SER A 418 12.38 -35.17 -1.94
N GLN A 419 12.97 -36.09 -2.70
CA GLN A 419 12.65 -36.24 -4.12
C GLN A 419 11.15 -36.38 -4.38
N GLU A 420 10.43 -37.15 -3.55
CA GLU A 420 8.97 -37.27 -3.64
C GLU A 420 8.24 -35.93 -3.46
N LYS A 421 8.74 -35.07 -2.56
CA LYS A 421 8.17 -33.74 -2.30
C LYS A 421 8.48 -32.80 -3.46
N ASP A 422 9.71 -32.84 -3.99
CA ASP A 422 10.12 -32.07 -5.16
C ASP A 422 9.27 -32.46 -6.39
N ASP A 423 9.09 -33.76 -6.64
CA ASP A 423 8.21 -34.27 -7.71
C ASP A 423 6.76 -33.81 -7.51
N ALA A 424 6.28 -33.75 -6.26
CA ALA A 424 4.95 -33.25 -5.94
C ALA A 424 4.82 -31.74 -6.21
N TYR A 425 5.82 -30.92 -5.86
CA TYR A 425 5.84 -29.50 -6.23
C TYR A 425 5.82 -29.34 -7.74
N ASP A 426 6.63 -30.12 -8.45
CA ASP A 426 6.75 -30.10 -9.89
C ASP A 426 5.40 -30.37 -10.58
N ALA A 427 4.63 -31.33 -10.05
CA ALA A 427 3.28 -31.63 -10.48
C ALA A 427 2.27 -30.52 -10.11
N ALA A 428 2.32 -30.02 -8.87
CA ALA A 428 1.47 -28.95 -8.38
C ALA A 428 1.63 -27.67 -9.20
N GLN A 429 2.87 -27.28 -9.50
CA GLN A 429 3.21 -26.15 -10.35
C GLN A 429 2.66 -26.29 -11.78
N LYS A 430 2.74 -27.49 -12.39
CA LYS A 430 2.16 -27.76 -13.72
C LYS A 430 0.65 -27.52 -13.73
N VAL A 431 -0.05 -27.99 -12.70
CA VAL A 431 -1.50 -27.78 -12.55
C VAL A 431 -1.83 -26.32 -12.23
N TYR A 432 -1.06 -25.68 -11.35
CA TYR A 432 -1.20 -24.27 -11.00
C TYR A 432 -1.12 -23.39 -12.25
N ARG A 433 -0.03 -23.49 -13.03
CA ARG A 433 0.14 -22.72 -14.28
C ARG A 433 -0.96 -22.96 -15.31
N LYS A 434 -1.57 -24.16 -15.31
CA LYS A 434 -2.64 -24.52 -16.24
C LYS A 434 -4.00 -23.96 -15.83
N HIS A 435 -4.28 -23.90 -14.53
CA HIS A 435 -5.63 -23.65 -14.01
C HIS A 435 -5.80 -22.34 -13.25
N VAL A 436 -4.72 -21.76 -12.73
CA VAL A 436 -4.80 -20.47 -12.03
C VAL A 436 -5.18 -19.38 -13.02
N TYR A 437 -6.25 -18.67 -12.70
CA TYR A 437 -6.70 -17.54 -13.48
C TYR A 437 -5.89 -16.29 -13.11
N ALA A 438 -5.69 -16.06 -11.81
CA ALA A 438 -5.06 -14.88 -11.25
C ALA A 438 -4.23 -15.22 -10.02
N ALA A 439 -3.14 -14.47 -9.80
CA ALA A 439 -2.29 -14.66 -8.64
C ALA A 439 -1.77 -13.34 -8.08
N MET A 440 -1.82 -13.21 -6.76
CA MET A 440 -1.16 -12.15 -6.01
C MET A 440 0.12 -12.69 -5.40
N CYS A 441 1.26 -12.13 -5.80
CA CYS A 441 2.58 -12.53 -5.34
C CYS A 441 3.38 -11.31 -4.89
N SER A 442 3.82 -11.30 -3.64
CA SER A 442 4.53 -10.16 -3.09
C SER A 442 6.00 -10.16 -3.41
N SER A 443 6.53 -8.96 -3.55
CA SER A 443 7.95 -8.66 -3.69
C SER A 443 8.53 -7.87 -2.50
N SER A 444 7.77 -7.72 -1.40
CA SER A 444 8.21 -7.03 -0.18
C SER A 444 7.55 -7.62 1.07
N SER A 445 8.34 -7.80 2.13
CA SER A 445 7.87 -8.21 3.46
C SER A 445 7.39 -7.03 4.29
N VAL A 446 7.74 -5.81 3.86
CA VAL A 446 7.13 -4.57 4.34
C VAL A 446 5.84 -4.38 3.56
N GLY A 447 4.73 -4.63 4.25
CA GLY A 447 3.38 -4.57 3.71
C GLY A 447 2.59 -3.36 4.19
N ASN A 448 1.27 -3.50 4.28
CA ASN A 448 0.38 -2.45 4.78
C ASN A 448 0.66 -2.13 6.26
N ILE A 449 0.39 -0.89 6.65
CA ILE A 449 0.59 -0.41 8.02
C ILE A 449 -0.41 -1.12 8.93
N SER A 450 0.10 -1.99 9.81
CA SER A 450 -0.73 -2.78 10.71
C SER A 450 0.11 -3.47 11.79
N LYS A 451 -0.56 -4.02 12.80
CA LYS A 451 0.05 -4.91 13.81
C LYS A 451 0.76 -6.15 13.25
N TYR A 452 0.51 -6.53 12.00
CA TYR A 452 1.15 -7.71 11.39
C TYR A 452 2.54 -7.39 10.83
N GLN A 453 2.83 -6.13 10.52
CA GLN A 453 3.99 -5.73 9.72
C GLN A 453 5.32 -6.15 10.35
N ALA A 454 5.52 -5.86 11.64
CA ALA A 454 6.78 -6.10 12.34
C ALA A 454 7.25 -7.56 12.24
N LYS A 455 6.34 -8.52 12.47
CA LYS A 455 6.64 -9.96 12.39
C LYS A 455 7.16 -10.35 11.01
N TYR A 456 6.48 -9.92 9.96
CA TYR A 456 6.85 -10.29 8.59
C TYR A 456 8.08 -9.58 8.10
N MET A 457 8.34 -8.35 8.55
CA MET A 457 9.61 -7.67 8.31
C MET A 457 10.79 -8.42 8.92
N VAL A 458 10.68 -8.85 10.18
CA VAL A 458 11.69 -9.70 10.84
C VAL A 458 11.87 -10.99 10.03
N GLY A 459 10.77 -11.65 9.66
CA GLY A 459 10.82 -12.84 8.80
C GLY A 459 11.55 -12.61 7.46
N GLY A 460 11.25 -11.51 6.77
CA GLY A 460 11.88 -11.17 5.49
C GLY A 460 13.36 -10.81 5.59
N ARG A 461 13.84 -10.39 6.77
CA ARG A 461 15.24 -10.03 7.03
C ARG A 461 16.08 -11.19 7.57
N VAL A 462 15.50 -12.04 8.42
CA VAL A 462 16.22 -13.04 9.21
C VAL A 462 16.19 -14.42 8.55
N ILE A 463 15.08 -14.79 7.90
CA ILE A 463 14.99 -16.05 7.17
C ILE A 463 15.91 -15.96 5.93
N PRO A 464 16.71 -17.00 5.63
CA PRO A 464 17.61 -17.02 4.48
C PRO A 464 16.86 -17.24 3.15
N HIS A 465 16.02 -16.28 2.76
CA HIS A 465 15.34 -16.25 1.46
C HIS A 465 16.38 -16.20 0.31
N LYS A 466 16.07 -16.75 -0.87
CA LYS A 466 16.96 -16.67 -2.04
C LYS A 466 17.06 -15.24 -2.61
N SER A 467 16.15 -14.35 -2.22
CA SER A 467 16.08 -12.96 -2.63
C SER A 467 15.36 -12.08 -1.60
N LEU A 468 15.54 -10.75 -1.73
CA LEU A 468 14.79 -9.76 -0.96
C LEU A 468 13.31 -9.67 -1.35
N LYS A 469 12.87 -10.40 -2.40
CA LYS A 469 11.50 -10.37 -2.90
C LYS A 469 10.69 -11.50 -2.26
N ASN A 470 10.14 -11.23 -1.09
CA ASN A 470 9.33 -12.18 -0.33
C ASN A 470 8.25 -11.45 0.46
N ASP A 471 7.20 -12.14 0.90
CA ASP A 471 6.14 -11.58 1.77
C ASP A 471 6.44 -11.72 3.28
N GLY A 472 7.69 -12.02 3.62
CA GLY A 472 8.13 -12.36 4.97
C GLY A 472 8.16 -13.86 5.25
N LEU A 473 7.47 -14.70 4.45
CA LEU A 473 7.50 -16.16 4.58
C LEU A 473 7.72 -16.88 3.24
N VAL A 474 7.11 -16.40 2.17
CA VAL A 474 7.12 -17.00 0.84
C VAL A 474 7.80 -16.05 -0.14
N GLU A 475 8.73 -16.58 -0.92
CA GLU A 475 9.38 -15.80 -1.97
C GLU A 475 8.47 -15.57 -3.17
N PHE A 476 8.68 -14.45 -3.87
CA PHE A 476 7.96 -14.09 -5.09
C PHE A 476 7.98 -15.22 -6.13
N HIS A 477 9.14 -15.86 -6.34
CA HIS A 477 9.28 -16.94 -7.33
C HIS A 477 8.57 -18.23 -6.91
N SER A 478 8.62 -18.57 -5.62
CA SER A 478 7.82 -19.67 -5.06
C SER A 478 6.33 -19.39 -5.24
N CYS A 479 5.88 -18.16 -4.98
CA CYS A 479 4.50 -17.74 -5.25
C CYS A 479 4.10 -17.85 -6.73
N ALA A 480 4.98 -17.41 -7.62
CA ALA A 480 4.71 -17.41 -9.05
C ALA A 480 4.56 -18.84 -9.62
N GLY A 481 5.12 -19.87 -8.96
CA GLY A 481 4.98 -21.26 -9.38
C GLY A 481 5.40 -21.51 -10.83
N GLY A 482 6.44 -20.82 -11.30
CA GLY A 482 6.94 -20.85 -12.68
C GLY A 482 6.16 -20.00 -13.69
N ILE A 483 5.20 -19.19 -13.26
CA ILE A 483 4.65 -18.12 -14.10
C ILE A 483 5.73 -17.04 -14.26
N SER A 484 5.99 -16.63 -15.51
CA SER A 484 7.05 -15.65 -15.78
C SER A 484 6.82 -14.34 -15.01
N PRO A 485 7.84 -13.79 -14.31
CA PRO A 485 7.73 -12.52 -13.59
C PRO A 485 7.29 -11.33 -14.45
N SER A 486 7.55 -11.36 -15.77
CA SER A 486 7.12 -10.30 -16.70
C SER A 486 5.61 -10.24 -16.90
N LYS A 487 4.87 -11.30 -16.53
CA LYS A 487 3.41 -11.30 -16.55
C LYS A 487 2.81 -10.58 -15.35
N PHE A 488 3.60 -10.31 -14.31
CA PHE A 488 3.10 -9.65 -13.11
C PHE A 488 3.26 -8.14 -13.19
N GLY A 489 2.14 -7.42 -13.21
CA GLY A 489 2.11 -5.97 -13.16
C GLY A 489 2.07 -5.44 -11.72
N LYS A 490 2.12 -4.11 -11.57
CA LYS A 490 2.26 -3.41 -10.27
C LYS A 490 1.00 -2.64 -9.85
N THR A 491 -0.12 -2.91 -10.52
CA THR A 491 -1.40 -2.25 -10.26
C THR A 491 -2.42 -3.29 -9.76
N PRO A 492 -3.43 -2.88 -8.97
CA PRO A 492 -4.48 -3.80 -8.54
C PRO A 492 -5.37 -4.27 -9.70
N TYR A 493 -5.18 -3.75 -10.92
CA TYR A 493 -5.92 -4.19 -12.10
C TYR A 493 -5.19 -5.29 -12.88
N ASP A 494 -3.95 -5.61 -12.49
CA ASP A 494 -3.18 -6.67 -13.11
C ASP A 494 -3.62 -8.04 -12.58
N ARG A 495 -4.11 -8.90 -13.47
CA ARG A 495 -4.54 -10.26 -13.14
C ARG A 495 -3.46 -11.06 -12.39
N PHE A 496 -2.20 -10.85 -12.77
CA PHE A 496 -1.05 -11.31 -12.01
C PHE A 496 -0.44 -10.09 -11.34
N TYR A 497 -0.63 -9.97 -10.03
CA TYR A 497 -0.30 -8.76 -9.28
C TYR A 497 0.98 -8.97 -8.48
N ARG A 498 2.02 -8.25 -8.88
CA ARG A 498 3.25 -8.09 -8.10
C ARG A 498 3.03 -6.99 -7.08
N CYS A 499 2.65 -7.40 -5.89
CA CYS A 499 2.38 -6.52 -4.77
C CYS A 499 3.62 -6.30 -3.88
N GLU A 500 3.48 -5.40 -2.92
CA GLU A 500 4.40 -5.14 -1.81
C GLU A 500 3.62 -5.34 -0.50
N LEU A 501 3.10 -6.55 -0.32
CA LEU A 501 2.22 -6.96 0.76
C LEU A 501 2.89 -8.05 1.60
N ASN A 502 2.80 -7.96 2.93
CA ASN A 502 3.27 -9.06 3.77
C ASN A 502 2.30 -10.24 3.70
N HIS A 503 2.69 -11.41 4.22
CA HIS A 503 1.91 -12.64 4.09
C HIS A 503 0.52 -12.58 4.77
N ALA A 504 0.30 -11.68 5.75
CA ALA A 504 -1.03 -11.48 6.31
C ALA A 504 -1.90 -10.56 5.44
N ASP A 505 -1.30 -9.55 4.82
CA ASP A 505 -2.03 -8.62 3.96
C ASP A 505 -2.58 -9.34 2.70
N THR A 506 -1.84 -10.32 2.16
CA THR A 506 -2.33 -11.14 1.04
C THR A 506 -3.49 -12.08 1.42
N ALA A 507 -3.75 -12.25 2.72
CA ALA A 507 -4.97 -12.87 3.26
C ALA A 507 -6.06 -11.83 3.62
N PHE A 508 -5.93 -10.60 3.12
CA PHE A 508 -6.85 -9.47 3.33
C PHE A 508 -6.97 -9.00 4.78
N LYS A 509 -6.04 -9.35 5.67
CA LYS A 509 -6.18 -9.06 7.12
C LYS A 509 -6.11 -7.57 7.49
N THR A 510 -5.67 -6.72 6.58
CA THR A 510 -5.33 -5.31 6.84
C THR A 510 -6.00 -4.33 5.89
N GLY A 511 -6.68 -4.81 4.84
CA GLY A 511 -7.24 -3.94 3.81
C GLY A 511 -6.24 -3.45 2.77
N ASP A 512 -6.62 -2.40 2.06
CA ASP A 512 -5.82 -1.63 1.11
C ASP A 512 -4.97 -0.58 1.83
N GLY A 513 -3.77 -0.35 1.29
CA GLY A 513 -2.89 0.74 1.66
C GLY A 513 -3.26 2.01 0.89
N ILE A 514 -3.21 3.14 1.59
CA ILE A 514 -3.61 4.44 1.05
C ILE A 514 -2.57 5.04 0.10
N PHE A 515 -1.30 4.66 0.21
CA PHE A 515 -0.19 5.34 -0.47
C PHE A 515 0.23 4.72 -1.80
N LYS A 516 0.10 3.40 -1.99
CA LYS A 516 0.74 2.70 -3.11
C LYS A 516 -0.22 1.79 -3.85
N THR A 517 -0.17 1.80 -5.18
CA THR A 517 -0.92 0.84 -6.00
C THR A 517 -0.45 -0.60 -5.82
N THR A 518 0.75 -0.84 -5.29
CA THR A 518 1.32 -2.16 -4.98
C THR A 518 0.84 -2.73 -3.64
N VAL A 519 0.08 -1.97 -2.85
CA VAL A 519 -0.42 -2.36 -1.53
C VAL A 519 -1.96 -2.34 -1.54
N ARG A 520 -2.62 -2.90 -2.55
CA ARG A 520 -4.09 -2.84 -2.70
C ARG A 520 -4.73 -4.22 -2.93
N PRO A 521 -4.65 -5.14 -1.95
CA PRO A 521 -5.17 -6.50 -2.11
C PRO A 521 -6.68 -6.55 -2.28
N VAL A 522 -7.45 -5.73 -1.55
CA VAL A 522 -8.91 -5.75 -1.58
C VAL A 522 -9.41 -5.19 -2.90
N THR A 523 -8.91 -4.02 -3.33
CA THR A 523 -9.21 -3.49 -4.67
C THR A 523 -8.83 -4.49 -5.76
N TRP A 524 -7.68 -5.17 -5.63
CA TRP A 524 -7.29 -6.19 -6.61
C TRP A 524 -8.33 -7.30 -6.72
N PHE A 525 -8.79 -7.85 -5.59
CA PHE A 525 -9.79 -8.91 -5.60
C PHE A 525 -11.15 -8.44 -6.12
N GLU A 526 -11.59 -7.24 -5.70
CA GLU A 526 -12.85 -6.63 -6.09
C GLU A 526 -12.94 -6.41 -7.61
N CYS A 527 -11.84 -5.96 -8.22
CA CYS A 527 -11.77 -5.58 -9.63
C CYS A 527 -11.34 -6.70 -10.59
N LEU A 528 -11.03 -7.88 -10.06
CA LEU A 528 -10.36 -8.96 -10.78
C LEU A 528 -11.21 -9.64 -11.85
N LEU A 529 -12.50 -9.83 -11.52
CA LEU A 529 -13.40 -10.74 -12.22
C LEU A 529 -14.61 -10.07 -12.81
#